data_AF-X0WBX5-F1
#
_entry.id   AF-X0WBX5-F1
#
_cell.length_a   1.000
_cell.length_b   1.000
_cell.length_c   1.000
_cell.angle_alpha   90.00
_cell.angle_beta   90.00
_cell.angle_gamma   90.00
#
_symmetry.space_group_name_H-M   'P 1'
#
loop_
_entity.id
_entity.type
_entity.pdbx_description
1 polymer ?
#
loop_
_entity_poly.entity_id
_entity_poly.type
_entity_poly.pdbx_seq_one_letter_code
_entity_poly.pdbx_strand_id
1 'polypeptide(L)' 'FEKVFNYPFYNEFLLKSNEDITTVNKKLLENNFIPPLKICEFYQADNLKNVLLFAVTETLSRDDLNKAVKILSE' A
#
# COMPACT_ATOMS: atom_id res chain seq x y z
N PHE A 1 8.49 1.38 4.63
CA PHE A 1 7.09 1.55 5.05
C PHE A 1 7.00 1.61 6.55
N GLU A 2 6.08 2.41 7.08
CA GLU A 2 5.81 2.55 8.51
C GLU A 2 4.30 2.34 8.77
N LYS A 3 3.95 1.75 9.91
CA LYS A 3 2.54 1.62 10.30
C LYS A 3 1.99 2.99 10.69
N VAL A 4 0.82 3.35 10.15
CA VAL A 4 0.15 4.62 10.50
C VAL A 4 -0.56 4.51 11.85
N PHE A 5 -1.18 3.36 12.11
CA PHE A 5 -1.91 3.09 13.34
C PHE A 5 -1.42 1.78 13.96
N ASN A 6 -1.35 1.74 15.29
CA ASN A 6 -1.08 0.52 16.04
C ASN A 6 -2.40 -0.07 16.53
N TYR A 7 -3.02 -0.92 15.71
CA TYR A 7 -4.33 -1.53 15.98
C TYR A 7 -4.41 -2.93 15.33
N PRO A 8 -5.28 -3.82 15.83
CA PRO A 8 -5.61 -5.04 15.12
C PRO A 8 -6.36 -4.69 13.83
N PHE A 9 -5.83 -5.12 12.70
CA PHE A 9 -6.49 -5.01 11.41
C PHE A 9 -6.92 -6.39 10.93
N TYR A 10 -7.95 -6.43 10.08
CA TYR A 10 -8.35 -7.65 9.38
C TYR A 10 -7.63 -7.71 8.03
N ASN A 11 -8.28 -7.24 6.98
CA ASN A 11 -7.75 -7.26 5.62
C ASN A 11 -7.26 -5.90 5.13
N GLU A 12 -7.60 -4.84 5.85
CA GLU A 12 -7.34 -3.47 5.43
C GLU A 12 -6.47 -2.74 6.45
N PHE A 13 -5.38 -2.15 5.97
CA PHE A 13 -4.43 -1.45 6.82
C PHE A 13 -3.71 -0.34 6.09
N LEU A 14 -3.33 0.69 6.86
CA LEU A 14 -2.66 1.87 6.36
C LEU A 14 -1.16 1.79 6.62
N LEU A 15 -0.39 1.98 5.56
CA LEU A 15 1.07 2.13 5.66
C LEU A 15 1.49 3.47 5.06
N LYS A 16 2.46 4.10 5.72
CA LYS A 16 3.17 5.25 5.19
C LYS A 16 4.36 4.76 4.38
N SER A 17 4.45 5.20 3.13
CA SER A 17 5.59 4.96 2.25
C SER A 17 6.70 5.97 2.54
N ASN A 18 7.95 5.49 2.46
CA ASN A 18 9.13 6.35 2.47
C ASN A 18 9.43 6.91 1.07
N GLU A 19 8.87 6.29 0.04
CA GLU A 19 8.91 6.71 -1.36
C GLU A 19 7.66 7.52 -1.73
N ASP A 20 7.74 8.29 -2.83
CA ASP A 20 6.57 8.94 -3.42
C ASP A 20 5.50 7.91 -3.88
N ILE A 21 4.22 8.21 -3.64
CA ILE A 21 3.12 7.29 -3.97
C ILE A 21 3.00 7.00 -5.46
N THR A 22 3.41 7.94 -6.30
CA THR A 22 3.37 7.77 -7.76
C THR A 22 4.38 6.69 -8.17
N THR A 23 5.54 6.67 -7.53
CA THR A 23 6.57 5.65 -7.72
C THR A 23 6.06 4.28 -7.27
N VAL A 24 5.47 4.20 -6.07
CA VAL A 24 4.90 2.95 -5.53
C VAL A 24 3.80 2.39 -6.45
N ASN A 25 2.88 3.26 -6.88
CA ASN A 25 1.80 2.86 -7.78
C ASN A 25 2.34 2.35 -9.12
N LYS A 26 3.32 3.06 -9.70
CA LYS A 26 3.94 2.66 -10.96
C LYS A 26 4.60 1.28 -10.83
N LYS A 27 5.43 1.04 -9.79
CA LYS A 27 6.08 -0.25 -9.52
C LYS A 27 5.07 -1.41 -9.47
N LEU A 28 3.95 -1.21 -8.76
CA LEU A 28 2.90 -2.23 -8.63
C LEU A 28 2.17 -2.50 -9.95
N LEU A 29 1.76 -1.43 -10.66
CA LEU A 29 1.06 -1.55 -11.94
C LEU A 29 1.92 -2.25 -13.00
N GLU A 30 3.20 -1.90 -13.11
CA GLU A 30 4.15 -2.55 -14.03
C GLU A 30 4.34 -4.05 -13.74
N ASN A 31 4.04 -4.47 -12.51
CA ASN A 31 4.11 -5.87 -12.08
C ASN A 31 2.76 -6.58 -12.03
N ASN A 32 1.71 -5.99 -12.63
CA ASN A 32 0.33 -6.49 -12.68
C ASN A 32 -0.38 -6.56 -11.32
N PHE A 33 -0.03 -5.66 -10.40
CA PHE A 33 -0.76 -5.46 -9.15
C PHE A 33 -1.61 -4.19 -9.22
N ILE A 34 -2.87 -4.30 -8.79
CA ILE A 34 -3.70 -3.12 -8.55
C ILE A 34 -3.10 -2.37 -7.35
N PRO A 35 -2.75 -1.09 -7.49
CA PRO A 35 -2.13 -0.35 -6.42
C PRO A 35 -3.11 -0.08 -5.27
N PRO A 36 -2.61 0.05 -4.04
CA PRO A 36 -3.41 0.43 -2.87
C PRO A 36 -3.99 1.84 -3.05
N LEU A 37 -5.06 2.12 -2.30
CA LEU A 37 -5.78 3.39 -2.40
C LEU A 37 -4.94 4.55 -1.82
N LYS A 38 -4.83 5.64 -2.58
CA LYS A 38 -4.17 6.87 -2.16
C LYS A 38 -5.11 7.71 -1.29
N ILE A 39 -5.02 7.57 0.03
CA ILE A 39 -5.98 8.23 0.92
C ILE A 39 -5.89 9.76 0.91
N CYS A 40 -4.76 10.32 0.50
CA CYS A 40 -4.57 11.76 0.37
C CYS A 40 -5.47 12.39 -0.71
N GLU A 41 -6.01 11.59 -1.64
CA GLU A 41 -6.98 12.06 -2.64
C GLU A 41 -8.36 12.35 -2.02
N PHE A 42 -8.63 11.77 -0.85
CA PHE A 42 -9.89 11.93 -0.12
C PHE A 42 -9.72 12.84 1.10
N TYR A 43 -8.56 12.80 1.74
CA TYR A 43 -8.27 13.54 2.96
C TYR A 43 -7.00 14.38 2.79
N GLN A 44 -7.15 15.70 2.68
CA GLN A 44 -6.06 16.65 2.41
C GLN A 44 -5.25 17.02 3.68
N ALA A 45 -4.98 16.06 4.55
CA ALA A 45 -4.18 16.28 5.75
C ALA A 45 -2.70 15.94 5.48
N ASP A 46 -1.78 16.83 5.84
CA ASP A 46 -0.33 16.68 5.55
C ASP A 46 0.26 15.38 6.11
N ASN A 47 -0.22 14.92 7.26
CA ASN A 47 0.21 13.67 7.88
C ASN A 47 -0.19 12.41 7.08
N LEU A 48 -1.12 12.54 6.12
CA LEU A 48 -1.57 11.47 5.23
C LEU A 48 -0.87 11.50 3.87
N LYS A 49 0.06 12.43 3.67
CA LYS A 49 0.95 12.39 2.51
C LYS A 49 1.74 11.08 2.53
N ASN A 50 1.80 10.44 1.37
CA ASN A 50 2.43 9.13 1.18
C ASN A 50 1.83 7.98 1.98
N VAL A 51 0.60 8.12 2.47
CA VAL A 51 -0.12 7.01 3.10
C VAL A 51 -1.00 6.29 2.07
N LEU A 52 -0.94 4.96 2.11
CA LEU A 52 -1.66 4.06 1.22
C LEU A 52 -2.51 3.09 2.04
N LEU A 53 -3.76 2.87 1.63
CA LEU A 53 -4.64 1.85 2.19
C LEU A 53 -4.52 0.57 1.37
N PHE A 54 -3.91 -0.44 1.98
CA PHE A 54 -3.82 -1.78 1.43
C PHE A 54 -5.07 -2.57 1.81
N ALA A 55 -5.62 -3.30 0.86
CA ALA A 55 -6.72 -4.24 1.07
C ALA A 55 -6.30 -5.61 0.53
N VAL A 56 -6.26 -6.62 1.40
CA VAL A 56 -5.95 -8.00 1.06
C VAL A 56 -7.25 -8.77 0.89
N THR A 57 -7.51 -9.30 -0.29
CA THR A 57 -8.73 -10.05 -0.62
C THR A 57 -8.43 -11.54 -0.77
N GLU A 58 -9.48 -12.36 -0.71
CA GLU A 58 -9.38 -13.83 -0.90
C GLU A 58 -8.82 -14.24 -2.26
N THR A 59 -8.81 -13.34 -3.23
CA THR A 59 -8.25 -13.57 -4.58
C THR A 59 -6.73 -13.50 -4.62
N LEU A 60 -6.07 -12.97 -3.58
CA LEU A 60 -4.61 -12.89 -3.50
C LEU A 60 -4.05 -14.11 -2.77
N SER A 61 -3.22 -14.88 -3.46
CA SER A 61 -2.49 -15.97 -2.81
C SER A 61 -1.37 -15.43 -1.92
N ARG A 62 -0.85 -16.27 -1.02
CA ARG A 62 0.36 -15.93 -0.24
C ARG A 62 1.55 -15.60 -1.14
N ASP A 63 1.68 -16.26 -2.28
CA ASP A 63 2.77 -16.02 -3.22
C ASP A 63 2.63 -14.67 -3.92
N ASP A 64 1.40 -14.26 -4.24
CA ASP A 64 1.12 -12.91 -4.76
C ASP A 64 1.51 -11.83 -3.76
N LEU A 65 1.17 -12.03 -2.48
CA LEU A 65 1.56 -11.11 -1.40
C LEU A 65 3.08 -11.06 -1.22
N ASN A 66 3.76 -12.21 -1.24
CA ASN A 66 5.22 -12.26 -1.17
C ASN A 66 5.87 -11.53 -2.35
N LYS A 67 5.32 -11.68 -3.56
CA LYS A 67 5.79 -10.97 -4.75
C LYS A 67 5.59 -9.45 -4.61
N ALA A 68 4.42 -9.00 -4.15
CA ALA A 68 4.16 -7.60 -3.88
C ALA A 68 5.14 -7.02 -2.84
N VAL A 69 5.39 -7.74 -1.74
CA VAL A 69 6.39 -7.35 -0.73
C VAL A 69 7.78 -7.21 -1.33
N LYS A 70 8.19 -8.14 -2.20
CA LYS A 70 9.49 -8.08 -2.88
C LYS A 70 9.60 -6.83 -3.76
N ILE A 71 8.62 -6.57 -4.62
CA ILE A 71 8.57 -5.39 -5.50
C ILE A 71 8.64 -4.09 -4.70
N LEU A 72 7.99 -4.05 -3.54
CA LEU A 72 7.94 -2.87 -2.66
C LEU A 72 9.18 -2.71 -1.77
N SER A 73 10.05 -3.71 -1.71
CA SER A 73 11.29 -3.68 -0.90
C SER A 73 12.54 -3.37 -1.72
N GLU A 74 12.42 -3.36 -3.06
CA GLU A 74 13.45 -2.97 -4.03
C GLU A 74 13.47 -1.45 -4.25
#